data_AF-A0AB33U142-F1
#
_entry.id   AF-A0AB33U142-F1
#
_cell.length_a   1.000
_cell.length_b   1.000
_cell.length_c   1.000
_cell.angle_alpha   90.00
_cell.angle_beta   90.00
_cell.angle_gamma   90.00
#
_symmetry.space_group_name_H-M   'P 1'
#
loop_
_entity.id
_entity.type
_entity.pdbx_description
1 polymer ?
#
loop_
_entity_poly.entity_id
_entity_poly.type
_entity_poly.pdbx_seq_one_letter_code
_entity_poly.pdbx_strand_id
1 'polypeptide(L)'
;MLNWNSDGKYFDVIEPMEMDSSILNSPKFEGDSLRKVVLRKFPKDNYFVKALQKVVHNTRPKIDGKDRGHLIADSFQDYLLTKCEIEEHQREVHQFFGKGNNVNIRSQSPESNRNSTELAGQLRFEQLVIDFLKKSENGEVYFEIEETTLSGKLGRRIFIKFLDSIRDDIHVFIPEER
;
A
#
# COMPACT_ATOMS: atom_id res chain seq x y z
N MET A 1 9.79 -16.53 8.70
CA MET A 1 10.58 -17.24 7.65
C MET A 1 10.06 -16.83 6.27
N LEU A 2 10.95 -16.75 5.27
CA LEU A 2 10.61 -16.39 3.88
C LEU A 2 10.64 -17.64 2.99
N ASN A 3 9.68 -17.79 2.09
CA ASN A 3 9.69 -18.78 1.02
C ASN A 3 9.87 -18.09 -0.34
N TRP A 4 10.75 -18.57 -1.19
CA TRP A 4 10.95 -17.96 -2.51
C TRP A 4 9.82 -18.34 -3.47
N ASN A 5 9.26 -17.34 -4.15
CA ASN A 5 8.28 -17.51 -5.20
C ASN A 5 8.90 -17.20 -6.57
N SER A 6 9.04 -18.22 -7.40
CA SER A 6 9.62 -18.08 -8.74
C SER A 6 8.71 -17.35 -9.72
N ASP A 7 7.38 -17.40 -9.53
CA ASP A 7 6.44 -16.59 -10.31
C ASP A 7 6.53 -15.15 -9.82
N GLY A 8 7.23 -14.31 -10.57
CA GLY A 8 7.40 -12.90 -10.23
C GLY A 8 8.54 -12.61 -9.25
N LYS A 9 9.37 -13.60 -8.87
CA LYS A 9 10.65 -13.46 -8.15
C LYS A 9 10.59 -12.69 -6.83
N TYR A 10 9.62 -12.97 -5.97
CA TYR A 10 9.46 -12.37 -4.64
C TYR A 10 9.48 -13.43 -3.53
N PHE A 11 9.26 -13.03 -2.28
CA PHE A 11 9.16 -13.98 -1.17
C PHE A 11 7.75 -13.98 -0.57
N ASP A 12 7.20 -15.15 -0.32
CA ASP A 12 6.07 -15.32 0.59
C ASP A 12 6.58 -15.25 2.04
N VAL A 13 5.85 -14.56 2.90
CA VAL A 13 6.16 -14.46 4.33
C VAL A 13 5.30 -15.46 5.08
N ILE A 14 5.94 -16.46 5.68
CA ILE A 14 5.26 -17.60 6.32
C ILE A 14 4.75 -17.24 7.73
N GLU A 15 5.26 -16.15 8.30
CA GLU A 15 4.85 -15.74 9.65
C GLU A 15 3.38 -15.34 9.65
N PRO A 16 2.57 -15.96 10.55
CA PRO A 16 1.17 -15.59 10.68
C PRO A 16 1.10 -14.13 11.09
N MET A 17 0.21 -13.39 10.45
CA MET A 17 -0.03 -12.00 10.76
C MET A 17 -1.46 -11.81 11.22
N GLU A 18 -1.60 -11.14 12.35
CA GLU A 18 -2.90 -10.71 12.84
C GLU A 18 -3.19 -9.28 12.38
N MET A 19 -4.45 -9.06 12.01
CA MET A 19 -4.93 -7.73 11.67
C MET A 19 -5.01 -6.86 12.93
N ASP A 20 -4.46 -5.64 12.86
CA ASP A 20 -4.71 -4.61 13.86
C ASP A 20 -6.17 -4.10 13.71
N SER A 21 -7.05 -4.48 14.63
CA SER A 21 -8.47 -4.13 14.57
C SER A 21 -8.74 -2.63 14.72
N SER A 22 -7.79 -1.85 15.25
CA SER A 22 -7.94 -0.40 15.34
C SER A 22 -8.01 0.27 13.96
N ILE A 23 -7.44 -0.38 12.95
CA ILE A 23 -7.36 0.12 11.56
C ILE A 23 -8.74 0.15 10.88
N LEU A 24 -9.71 -0.62 11.40
CA LEU A 24 -11.10 -0.60 10.91
C LEU A 24 -11.72 0.80 10.99
N ASN A 25 -11.34 1.58 12.00
CA ASN A 25 -11.91 2.91 12.28
C ASN A 25 -11.01 4.07 11.85
N SER A 26 -9.69 3.87 11.81
CA SER A 26 -8.76 4.92 11.38
C SER A 26 -7.46 4.34 10.82
N PRO A 27 -6.89 4.90 9.74
CA PRO A 27 -5.63 4.41 9.20
C PRO A 27 -4.47 4.71 10.15
N LYS A 28 -3.43 3.87 10.12
CA LYS A 28 -2.25 4.00 10.99
C LYS A 28 -0.99 4.22 10.18
N PHE A 29 -0.20 5.17 10.66
CA PHE A 29 1.05 5.59 10.07
C PHE A 29 2.08 5.57 11.21
N GLU A 30 2.95 4.57 11.20
CA GLU A 30 4.00 4.43 12.22
C GLU A 30 5.35 4.74 11.59
N GLY A 31 6.04 5.72 12.20
CA GLY A 31 7.30 6.23 11.70
C GLY A 31 7.28 6.51 10.20
N ASP A 32 8.40 6.21 9.57
CA ASP A 32 8.64 6.49 8.16
C ASP A 32 8.34 5.30 7.23
N SER A 33 8.14 4.09 7.74
CA SER A 33 8.08 2.88 6.92
C SER A 33 6.70 2.24 6.83
N LEU A 34 5.91 2.27 7.91
CA LEU A 34 4.73 1.43 8.07
C LEU A 34 3.43 2.19 7.85
N ARG A 35 2.59 1.68 6.95
CA ARG A 35 1.25 2.22 6.65
C ARG A 35 0.23 1.09 6.69
N LYS A 36 -0.89 1.32 7.36
CA LYS A 36 -2.01 0.38 7.47
C LYS A 36 -3.31 1.11 7.15
N VAL A 37 -4.11 0.56 6.25
CA VAL A 37 -5.41 1.10 5.83
C VAL A 37 -6.42 -0.02 5.62
N VAL A 38 -7.71 0.31 5.69
CA VAL A 38 -8.79 -0.52 5.16
C VAL A 38 -9.37 0.17 3.94
N LEU A 39 -9.30 -0.51 2.81
CA LEU A 39 -9.85 -0.12 1.53
C LEU A 39 -11.24 -0.71 1.40
N ARG A 40 -12.22 0.09 0.97
CA ARG A 40 -13.62 -0.34 0.89
C ARG A 40 -14.21 -0.01 -0.45
N LYS A 41 -15.03 -0.91 -0.99
CA LYS A 41 -15.85 -0.64 -2.17
C LYS A 41 -16.69 0.63 -1.98
N PHE A 42 -17.23 0.81 -0.77
CA PHE A 42 -17.92 2.00 -0.33
C PHE A 42 -17.17 2.59 0.87
N PRO A 43 -16.37 3.66 0.66
CA PRO A 43 -15.60 4.30 1.73
C PRO A 43 -16.50 4.77 2.87
N LYS A 44 -15.98 4.69 4.10
CA LYS A 44 -16.66 5.21 5.29
C LYS A 44 -16.30 6.69 5.46
N ASP A 45 -17.29 7.50 5.74
CA ASP A 45 -17.10 8.92 6.05
C ASP A 45 -16.06 9.11 7.15
N ASN A 46 -15.23 10.13 6.96
CA ASN A 46 -14.16 10.60 7.82
C ASN A 46 -13.05 9.58 8.12
N TYR A 47 -13.03 8.42 7.43
CA TYR A 47 -12.04 7.37 7.66
C TYR A 47 -10.62 7.88 7.39
N PHE A 48 -10.39 8.46 6.20
CA PHE A 48 -9.06 8.84 5.73
C PHE A 48 -8.78 10.34 5.78
N VAL A 49 -9.81 11.19 5.99
CA VAL A 49 -9.68 12.66 5.95
C VAL A 49 -8.58 13.19 6.87
N LYS A 50 -8.48 12.67 8.10
CA LYS A 50 -7.41 13.08 9.03
C LYS A 50 -6.01 12.72 8.54
N ALA A 51 -5.87 11.66 7.75
CA ALA A 51 -4.58 11.25 7.18
C ALA A 51 -4.13 12.18 6.05
N LEU A 52 -5.05 12.89 5.38
CA LEU A 52 -4.70 13.85 4.33
C LEU A 52 -3.84 15.02 4.84
N GLN A 53 -3.93 15.35 6.12
CA GLN A 53 -3.09 16.38 6.75
C GLN A 53 -1.64 15.89 6.99
N LYS A 54 -1.36 14.59 6.85
CA LYS A 54 -0.01 14.02 7.01
C LYS A 54 0.80 14.20 5.74
N VAL A 55 1.19 15.44 5.47
CA VAL A 55 1.99 15.80 4.31
C VAL A 55 3.27 16.49 4.76
N VAL A 56 4.40 15.92 4.33
CA VAL A 56 5.71 16.55 4.47
C VAL A 56 6.27 16.73 3.07
N HIS A 57 6.21 17.97 2.57
CA HIS A 57 6.77 18.34 1.28
C HIS A 57 8.29 18.57 1.39
N ASN A 58 9.02 18.18 0.35
CA ASN A 58 10.39 18.63 0.08
C ASN A 58 11.48 18.32 1.13
N THR A 59 11.81 17.03 1.35
CA THR A 59 13.03 16.67 2.11
C THR A 59 13.88 15.53 1.52
N ARG A 60 13.50 14.91 0.40
CA ARG A 60 14.24 13.77 -0.17
C ARG A 60 14.48 13.96 -1.67
N PRO A 61 15.74 13.97 -2.15
CA PRO A 61 16.04 14.12 -3.56
C PRO A 61 15.58 12.88 -4.34
N LYS A 62 15.25 13.07 -5.62
CA LYS A 62 15.06 11.94 -6.54
C LYS A 62 16.40 11.22 -6.68
N ILE A 63 16.38 9.90 -6.48
CA ILE A 63 17.54 9.04 -6.71
C ILE A 63 17.49 8.60 -8.18
N ASP A 64 18.60 8.75 -8.89
CA ASP A 64 18.67 8.34 -10.29
C ASP A 64 18.48 6.82 -10.42
N GLY A 65 17.81 6.39 -11.49
CA GLY A 65 17.42 5.00 -11.68
C GLY A 65 16.33 4.46 -10.75
N LYS A 66 15.82 5.24 -9.78
CA LYS A 66 14.73 4.82 -8.87
C LYS A 66 13.42 5.56 -9.12
N ASP A 67 12.33 4.84 -8.89
CA ASP A 67 10.97 5.39 -8.87
C ASP A 67 10.68 6.08 -7.53
N ARG A 68 9.70 7.00 -7.58
CA ARG A 68 9.04 7.53 -6.37
C ARG A 68 7.84 6.64 -6.05
N GLY A 69 8.11 5.51 -5.40
CA GLY A 69 7.11 4.50 -5.07
C GLY A 69 6.25 4.95 -3.90
N HIS A 70 4.93 4.96 -4.11
CA HIS A 70 3.94 5.21 -3.05
C HIS A 70 3.94 4.07 -2.04
N LEU A 71 3.68 4.35 -0.77
CA LEU A 71 3.31 3.31 0.19
C LEU A 71 1.81 3.02 0.08
N ILE A 72 0.97 4.05 0.09
CA ILE A 72 -0.45 3.98 -0.24
C ILE A 72 -0.64 4.57 -1.64
N ALA A 73 -1.04 3.73 -2.59
CA ALA A 73 -1.21 4.10 -3.99
C ALA A 73 -2.24 5.23 -4.18
N ASP A 74 -2.04 6.05 -5.21
CA ASP A 74 -3.03 7.02 -5.67
C ASP A 74 -4.32 6.35 -6.19
N SER A 75 -4.19 5.21 -6.84
CA SER A 75 -5.31 4.37 -7.29
C SER A 75 -6.20 3.83 -6.17
N PHE A 76 -5.78 3.98 -4.90
CA PHE A 76 -6.58 3.64 -3.73
C PHE A 76 -7.53 4.76 -3.27
N GLN A 77 -7.41 5.97 -3.82
CA GLN A 77 -8.16 7.16 -3.41
C GLN A 77 -9.67 6.90 -3.26
N ASP A 78 -10.29 6.34 -4.29
CA ASP A 78 -11.75 6.10 -4.33
C ASP A 78 -12.22 4.97 -3.39
N TYR A 79 -11.29 4.25 -2.76
CA TYR A 79 -11.58 3.22 -1.76
C TYR A 79 -11.26 3.67 -0.32
N LEU A 80 -10.72 4.89 -0.17
CA LEU A 80 -10.33 5.49 1.12
C LEU A 80 -11.20 6.70 1.49
N LEU A 81 -11.71 7.42 0.49
CA LEU A 81 -12.45 8.67 0.65
C LEU A 81 -13.75 8.61 -0.15
N THR A 82 -14.82 9.19 0.37
CA THR A 82 -16.05 9.36 -0.40
C THR A 82 -15.87 10.42 -1.48
N LYS A 83 -16.78 10.44 -2.47
CA LYS A 83 -16.76 11.47 -3.52
C LYS A 83 -16.85 12.88 -2.96
N CYS A 84 -17.73 13.09 -1.97
CA CYS A 84 -17.87 14.38 -1.30
C CYS A 84 -16.56 14.81 -0.62
N GLU A 85 -15.89 13.90 0.08
CA GLU A 85 -14.61 14.21 0.73
C GLU A 85 -13.49 14.53 -0.27
N ILE A 86 -13.46 13.84 -1.42
CA ILE A 86 -12.51 14.14 -2.50
C ILE A 86 -12.76 15.55 -3.05
N GLU A 87 -14.02 15.94 -3.22
CA GLU A 87 -14.43 17.26 -3.71
C GLU A 87 -14.18 18.37 -2.68
N GLU A 88 -14.42 18.10 -1.40
CA GLU A 88 -14.22 19.06 -0.31
C GLU A 88 -12.73 19.27 0.03
N HIS A 89 -11.91 18.22 -0.10
CA HIS A 89 -10.48 18.21 0.27
C HIS A 89 -9.54 18.05 -0.94
N GLN A 90 -9.94 18.56 -2.12
CA GLN A 90 -9.19 18.36 -3.37
C GLN A 90 -7.68 18.67 -3.25
N ARG A 91 -7.35 19.76 -2.55
CA ARG A 91 -5.95 20.18 -2.38
C ARG A 91 -5.17 19.18 -1.54
N GLU A 92 -5.71 18.76 -0.42
CA GLU A 92 -5.06 17.85 0.52
C GLU A 92 -4.95 16.44 -0.08
N VAL A 93 -5.97 15.99 -0.81
CA VAL A 93 -5.93 14.76 -1.61
C VAL A 93 -4.79 14.81 -2.62
N HIS A 94 -4.73 15.89 -3.42
CA HIS A 94 -3.66 16.08 -4.40
C HIS A 94 -2.27 16.11 -3.76
N GLN A 95 -2.15 16.76 -2.60
CA GLN A 95 -0.90 16.82 -1.85
C GLN A 95 -0.49 15.47 -1.27
N PHE A 96 -1.41 14.71 -0.70
CA PHE A 96 -1.14 13.44 -0.05
C PHE A 96 -0.74 12.35 -1.05
N PHE A 97 -1.50 12.22 -2.15
CA PHE A 97 -1.24 11.25 -3.21
C PHE A 97 -0.25 11.79 -4.26
N GLY A 98 0.11 13.06 -4.19
CA GLY A 98 1.15 13.63 -5.02
C GLY A 98 2.52 13.02 -4.72
N LYS A 99 3.38 12.92 -5.75
CA LYS A 99 4.74 12.39 -5.60
C LYS A 99 5.59 13.19 -4.61
N GLY A 100 5.20 14.41 -4.24
CA GLY A 100 5.91 15.28 -3.29
C GLY A 100 5.74 14.94 -1.80
N ASN A 101 4.85 14.02 -1.42
CA ASN A 101 4.59 13.69 -0.01
C ASN A 101 5.58 12.66 0.54
N ASN A 102 6.57 13.10 1.30
CA ASN A 102 7.56 12.21 1.90
C ASN A 102 7.01 11.35 3.05
N VAL A 103 5.77 11.52 3.49
CA VAL A 103 5.12 10.56 4.39
C VAL A 103 4.67 9.32 3.62
N ASN A 104 4.33 9.46 2.34
CA ASN A 104 3.73 8.41 1.53
C ASN A 104 4.63 7.97 0.35
N ILE A 105 5.79 8.59 0.16
CA ILE A 105 6.71 8.31 -0.95
C ILE A 105 8.07 7.86 -0.42
N ARG A 106 8.58 6.77 -0.99
CA ARG A 106 9.95 6.30 -0.80
C ARG A 106 10.59 6.02 -2.15
N SER A 107 11.91 6.08 -2.21
CA SER A 107 12.66 5.61 -3.37
C SER A 107 12.53 4.10 -3.48
N GLN A 108 12.29 3.59 -4.68
CA GLN A 108 12.11 2.16 -4.91
C GLN A 108 12.65 1.80 -6.29
N SER A 109 13.20 0.61 -6.47
CA SER A 109 13.64 0.15 -7.79
C SER A 109 12.44 0.02 -8.73
N PRO A 110 12.59 0.34 -10.03
CA PRO A 110 11.52 0.17 -11.01
C PRO A 110 10.92 -1.23 -10.99
N GLU A 111 11.75 -2.26 -10.82
CA GLU A 111 11.38 -3.67 -10.76
C GLU A 111 10.53 -4.02 -9.53
N SER A 112 10.81 -3.38 -8.40
CA SER A 112 10.07 -3.60 -7.16
C SER A 112 8.79 -2.78 -7.08
N ASN A 113 8.75 -1.64 -7.76
CA ASN A 113 7.59 -0.76 -7.80
C ASN A 113 6.57 -1.21 -8.86
N ARG A 114 7.03 -1.46 -10.08
CA ARG A 114 6.18 -1.76 -11.25
C ARG A 114 5.88 -3.24 -11.35
N ASN A 115 4.85 -3.58 -12.11
CA ASN A 115 4.52 -4.97 -12.43
C ASN A 115 4.99 -5.29 -13.86
N SER A 116 5.64 -6.43 -14.06
CA SER A 116 6.01 -6.94 -15.37
C SER A 116 5.68 -8.43 -15.49
N THR A 117 5.86 -9.01 -16.68
CA THR A 117 5.66 -10.45 -16.91
C THR A 117 6.67 -11.31 -16.13
N GLU A 118 7.83 -10.76 -15.77
CA GLU A 118 8.91 -11.51 -15.12
C GLU A 118 9.06 -11.18 -13.63
N LEU A 119 8.72 -9.95 -13.23
CA LEU A 119 8.93 -9.41 -11.90
C LEU A 119 7.62 -8.84 -11.35
N ALA A 120 7.14 -9.47 -10.28
CA ALA A 120 6.03 -8.96 -9.51
C ALA A 120 6.53 -7.91 -8.52
N GLY A 121 6.41 -6.64 -8.90
CA GLY A 121 6.54 -5.53 -7.97
C GLY A 121 5.23 -5.25 -7.22
N GLN A 122 5.27 -4.18 -6.42
CA GLN A 122 4.17 -3.74 -5.58
C GLN A 122 2.88 -3.54 -6.36
N LEU A 123 2.96 -3.00 -7.58
CA LEU A 123 1.80 -2.78 -8.44
C LEU A 123 0.97 -4.05 -8.70
N ARG A 124 1.57 -5.26 -8.73
CA ARG A 124 0.82 -6.51 -8.90
C ARG A 124 -0.19 -6.69 -7.77
N PHE A 125 0.27 -6.47 -6.54
CA PHE A 125 -0.54 -6.68 -5.34
C PHE A 125 -1.58 -5.57 -5.16
N GLU A 126 -1.24 -4.33 -5.50
CA GLU A 126 -2.19 -3.22 -5.54
C GLU A 126 -3.31 -3.47 -6.56
N GLN A 127 -2.98 -3.99 -7.75
CA GLN A 127 -3.94 -4.38 -8.77
C GLN A 127 -4.87 -5.49 -8.30
N LEU A 128 -4.35 -6.50 -7.59
CA LEU A 128 -5.19 -7.57 -7.02
C LEU A 128 -6.24 -7.02 -6.04
N VAL A 129 -5.86 -6.06 -5.20
CA VAL A 129 -6.79 -5.39 -4.28
C VAL A 129 -7.86 -4.61 -5.04
N ILE A 130 -7.46 -3.81 -6.02
CA ILE A 130 -8.39 -3.02 -6.84
C ILE A 130 -9.37 -3.93 -7.58
N ASP A 131 -8.88 -5.00 -8.19
CA ASP A 131 -9.70 -5.95 -8.93
C ASP A 131 -10.71 -6.66 -8.04
N PHE A 132 -10.31 -7.01 -6.81
CA PHE A 132 -11.22 -7.55 -5.81
C PHE A 132 -12.33 -6.54 -5.46
N LEU A 133 -11.95 -5.32 -5.07
CA LEU A 133 -12.91 -4.29 -4.65
C LEU A 133 -13.88 -3.95 -5.80
N LYS A 134 -13.38 -3.82 -7.04
CA LYS A 134 -14.22 -3.58 -8.21
C LYS A 134 -15.30 -4.63 -8.40
N LYS A 135 -14.95 -5.92 -8.25
CA LYS A 135 -15.84 -7.08 -8.48
C LYS A 135 -16.72 -7.41 -7.27
N SER A 136 -16.34 -6.97 -6.08
CA SER A 136 -17.11 -7.21 -4.86
C SER A 136 -18.37 -6.35 -4.80
N GLU A 137 -19.43 -6.87 -4.15
CA GLU A 137 -20.63 -6.10 -3.86
C GLU A 137 -20.36 -5.07 -2.76
N ASN A 138 -19.77 -5.48 -1.63
CA ASN A 138 -19.49 -4.63 -0.45
C ASN A 138 -18.09 -4.87 0.14
N GLY A 139 -17.12 -5.33 -0.66
CA GLY A 139 -15.86 -5.85 -0.13
C GLY A 139 -15.02 -4.81 0.64
N GLU A 140 -14.44 -5.26 1.74
CA GLU A 140 -13.39 -4.57 2.48
C GLU A 140 -12.05 -5.33 2.43
N VAL A 141 -10.95 -4.59 2.35
CA VAL A 141 -9.58 -5.13 2.33
C VAL A 141 -8.72 -4.39 3.34
N TYR A 142 -8.17 -5.11 4.30
CA TYR A 142 -7.07 -4.62 5.10
C TYR A 142 -5.78 -4.69 4.27
N PHE A 143 -5.11 -3.55 4.13
CA PHE A 143 -3.85 -3.40 3.41
C PHE A 143 -2.81 -2.81 4.34
N GLU A 144 -1.68 -3.50 4.46
CA GLU A 144 -0.53 -3.07 5.22
C GLU A 144 0.73 -3.15 4.38
N ILE A 145 1.54 -2.11 4.44
CA ILE A 145 2.83 -2.03 3.75
C ILE A 145 3.88 -1.47 4.68
N GLU A 146 5.06 -2.07 4.63
CA GLU A 146 6.19 -1.68 5.44
C GLU A 146 7.48 -1.75 4.63
N GLU A 147 8.22 -0.64 4.56
CA GLU A 147 9.61 -0.67 4.11
C GLU A 147 10.50 -1.19 5.25
N THR A 148 11.10 -2.36 5.07
CA THR A 148 11.83 -3.06 6.13
C THR A 148 12.95 -3.93 5.56
N THR A 149 13.78 -4.49 6.46
CA THR A 149 14.80 -5.47 6.11
C THR A 149 14.41 -6.85 6.60
N LEU A 150 14.24 -7.81 5.69
CA LEU A 150 13.99 -9.21 6.01
C LEU A 150 15.10 -10.08 5.44
N SER A 151 15.63 -10.99 6.27
CA SER A 151 16.75 -11.87 5.91
C SER A 151 17.94 -11.12 5.27
N GLY A 152 18.26 -9.93 5.79
CA GLY A 152 19.36 -9.09 5.32
C GLY A 152 19.11 -8.32 4.02
N LYS A 153 17.90 -8.37 3.44
CA LYS A 153 17.53 -7.63 2.22
C LYS A 153 16.59 -6.50 2.55
N LEU A 154 16.87 -5.29 2.04
CA LEU A 154 15.93 -4.17 2.07
C LEU A 154 14.80 -4.43 1.06
N GLY A 155 13.57 -4.07 1.41
CA GLY A 155 12.45 -4.18 0.51
C GLY A 155 11.15 -3.71 1.17
N ARG A 156 10.03 -4.10 0.57
CA ARG A 156 8.70 -3.83 1.11
C ARG A 156 7.98 -5.12 1.44
N ARG A 157 7.52 -5.23 2.68
CA ARG A 157 6.60 -6.26 3.12
C ARG A 157 5.18 -5.76 2.91
N ILE A 158 4.33 -6.57 2.30
CA ILE A 158 2.92 -6.26 2.06
C ILE A 158 2.08 -7.37 2.68
N PHE A 159 1.07 -6.98 3.45
CA PHE A 159 0.05 -7.89 3.97
C PHE A 159 -1.34 -7.42 3.54
N ILE A 160 -2.12 -8.34 2.98
CA ILE A 160 -3.45 -8.10 2.45
C ILE A 160 -4.37 -9.15 3.04
N LYS A 161 -5.42 -8.69 3.73
CA LYS A 161 -6.48 -9.54 4.26
C LYS A 161 -7.82 -9.09 3.69
N PHE A 162 -8.52 -10.02 3.04
CA PHE A 162 -9.83 -9.77 2.45
C PHE A 162 -10.92 -10.06 3.49
N LEU A 163 -11.52 -9.02 4.08
CA LEU A 163 -12.27 -9.14 5.34
C LEU A 163 -13.59 -9.91 5.22
N ASP A 164 -14.22 -9.87 4.05
CA ASP A 164 -15.53 -10.51 3.81
C ASP A 164 -15.44 -11.72 2.89
N SER A 165 -14.24 -12.26 2.65
CA SER A 165 -14.03 -13.24 1.60
C SER A 165 -13.40 -14.55 2.08
N ILE A 166 -13.71 -15.62 1.35
CA ILE A 166 -13.08 -16.95 1.49
C ILE A 166 -11.66 -16.97 0.90
N ARG A 167 -11.16 -15.86 0.37
CA ARG A 167 -9.82 -15.79 -0.24
C ARG A 167 -8.76 -15.81 0.84
N ASP A 168 -7.69 -16.52 0.55
CA ASP A 168 -6.51 -16.54 1.39
C ASP A 168 -5.87 -15.14 1.50
N ASP A 169 -5.34 -14.87 2.69
CA ASP A 169 -4.55 -13.67 2.94
C ASP A 169 -3.25 -13.73 2.11
N ILE A 170 -2.79 -12.56 1.64
CA ILE A 170 -1.53 -12.45 0.92
C ILE A 170 -0.51 -11.81 1.87
N HIS A 171 0.60 -12.49 2.12
CA HIS A 171 1.70 -11.96 2.91
C HIS A 171 3.01 -12.14 2.16
N VAL A 172 3.57 -11.04 1.65
CA VAL A 172 4.71 -11.07 0.73
C VAL A 172 5.78 -10.07 1.12
N PHE A 173 6.99 -10.33 0.65
CA PHE A 173 8.13 -9.44 0.73
C PHE A 173 8.76 -9.26 -0.66
N ILE A 174 8.84 -8.00 -1.07
CA ILE A 174 9.34 -7.54 -2.37
C ILE A 174 10.71 -6.90 -2.11
N PRO A 175 11.82 -7.63 -2.36
CA PRO A 175 13.16 -7.08 -2.16
C PRO A 175 13.42 -5.97 -3.18
N GLU A 176 14.07 -4.90 -2.74
CA GLU A 176 14.46 -3.73 -3.55
C GLU A 176 15.43 -4.12 -4.68
N GLU A 177 16.31 -5.08 -4.42
CA GLU A 177 17.24 -5.67 -5.38
C GLU A 177 16.92 -7.15 -5.57
N ARG A 178 16.79 -7.58 -6.83
CA ARG A 178 16.27 -8.90 -7.22
C ARG A 178 17.25 -9.70 -8.05
#